data_AF-H0A223-F1
#
_entry.id   AF-H0A223-F1
#
_cell.length_a   1.000
_cell.length_b   1.000
_cell.length_c   1.000
_cell.angle_alpha   90.00
_cell.angle_beta   90.00
_cell.angle_gamma   90.00
#
_symmetry.space_group_name_H-M   'P 1'
#
loop_
_entity.id
_entity.type
_entity.pdbx_description
1 polymer ?
#
loop_
_entity_poly.entity_id
_entity_poly.type
_entity_poly.pdbx_seq_one_letter_code
_entity_poly.pdbx_strand_id
1 'polypeptide(L)' 'MLNTEPNLAAPDDFYAALMDAQRGLSPAQSRQVNARLILLLANHIGDAGVLREALERARAGIVPAGGDDTMRVRD' A
#
# COMPACT_ATOMS: atom_id res chain seq x y z
N MET A 1 12.81 -1.71 13.66
CA MET A 1 12.39 -0.33 13.36
C MET A 1 12.32 -0.16 11.85
N LEU A 2 11.30 0.53 11.35
CA LEU A 2 11.11 0.76 9.92
C LEU A 2 12.16 1.74 9.36
N ASN A 3 12.71 1.43 8.18
CA ASN A 3 13.52 2.38 7.41
C ASN A 3 12.61 3.24 6.53
N THR A 4 12.67 4.56 6.68
CA THR A 4 11.91 5.55 5.88
C THR A 4 12.79 6.37 4.95
N GLU A 5 14.10 6.12 4.93
CA GLU A 5 15.05 6.76 4.02
C GLU A 5 15.10 6.02 2.67
N PRO A 6 15.57 6.69 1.59
CA PRO A 6 15.83 6.03 0.33
C PRO A 6 16.76 4.82 0.50
N ASN A 7 16.27 3.63 0.15
CA ASN A 7 16.97 2.36 0.40
C ASN A 7 17.04 1.44 -0.84
N LEU A 8 16.71 1.96 -2.02
CA LEU A 8 16.84 1.25 -3.28
C LEU A 8 18.03 1.82 -4.06
N ALA A 9 18.91 0.95 -4.55
CA ALA A 9 20.05 1.35 -5.38
C ALA A 9 19.61 1.95 -6.73
N ALA A 10 18.50 1.45 -7.29
CA ALA A 10 17.90 1.92 -8.54
C ALA A 10 16.37 2.03 -8.35
N PRO A 11 15.87 3.14 -7.77
CA PRO A 11 14.45 3.31 -7.49
C PRO A 11 13.60 3.36 -8.77
N ASP A 12 14.13 3.96 -9.84
CA ASP A 12 13.43 4.11 -11.13
C ASP A 12 13.22 2.77 -11.81
N ASP A 13 14.25 1.91 -11.81
CA ASP A 13 14.18 0.56 -12.40
C ASP A 13 13.12 -0.30 -11.70
N PHE A 14 13.07 -0.23 -10.36
CA PHE A 14 12.05 -0.94 -9.59
C PHE A 14 10.64 -0.40 -9.88
N TYR A 15 10.49 0.92 -9.99
CA TYR A 15 9.20 1.52 -10.33
C TYR A 15 8.72 1.11 -11.73
N ALA A 16 9.62 1.09 -12.72
CA ALA A 16 9.32 0.62 -14.07
C ALA A 16 8.85 -0.85 -14.06
N ALA A 17 9.56 -1.72 -13.34
CA ALA A 17 9.18 -3.13 -13.20
C ALA A 17 7.81 -3.32 -12.52
N LEU A 18 7.47 -2.48 -11.53
CA LEU A 18 6.16 -2.51 -10.87
C LEU A 18 5.03 -2.11 -11.82
N MET A 19 5.24 -1.08 -12.65
CA MET A 19 4.27 -0.66 -13.66
C MET A 19 4.08 -1.72 -14.74
N ASP A 20 5.18 -2.34 -15.20
CA ASP A 20 5.12 -3.43 -16.17
C ASP A 20 4.36 -4.64 -15.64
N ALA A 21 4.56 -5.00 -14.38
CA ALA A 21 3.83 -6.11 -13.73
C ALA A 21 2.31 -5.88 -13.66
N GLN A 22 1.84 -4.64 -13.80
CA GLN A 22 0.43 -4.27 -13.72
C GLN A 22 -0.16 -3.86 -15.08
N ARG A 23 0.65 -3.85 -16.14
CA ARG A 23 0.27 -3.42 -17.49
C ARG A 23 -0.84 -4.33 -18.04
N GLY A 24 -1.93 -3.72 -18.51
CA GLY A 24 -3.07 -4.44 -19.08
C GLY A 24 -4.02 -5.07 -18.06
N LEU A 25 -3.78 -4.87 -16.76
CA LEU A 25 -4.69 -5.35 -15.70
C LEU A 25 -5.83 -4.36 -15.44
N SER A 26 -7.00 -4.90 -15.09
CA SER A 26 -8.09 -4.09 -14.53
C SER A 26 -7.71 -3.55 -13.15
N PRO A 27 -8.38 -2.48 -12.66
CA PRO A 27 -8.12 -1.94 -11.33
C PRO A 27 -8.25 -2.99 -10.20
N ALA A 28 -9.17 -3.95 -10.34
CA ALA A 28 -9.33 -5.03 -9.36
C ALA A 28 -8.14 -6.00 -9.37
N GLN A 29 -7.63 -6.35 -10.55
CA GLN A 29 -6.45 -7.21 -10.70
C GLN A 29 -5.17 -6.50 -10.22
N SER A 30 -5.00 -5.20 -10.50
CA SER A 30 -3.85 -4.44 -9.97
C SER A 30 -3.84 -4.42 -8.44
N ARG A 31 -5.02 -4.27 -7.80
CA ARG A 31 -5.14 -4.41 -6.33
C ARG A 31 -4.76 -5.81 -5.85
N GLN A 32 -5.13 -6.86 -6.59
CA GLN A 32 -4.76 -8.23 -6.25
C GLN A 32 -3.23 -8.46 -6.36
N VAL A 33 -2.58 -7.94 -7.39
CA VAL A 33 -1.12 -7.97 -7.54
C VAL A 33 -0.45 -7.23 -6.37
N ASN A 34 -0.91 -6.03 -6.04
CA ASN A 34 -0.38 -5.27 -4.91
C ASN A 34 -0.53 -6.02 -3.58
N ALA A 35 -1.70 -6.62 -3.31
CA ALA A 35 -1.91 -7.41 -2.09
C ALA A 35 -0.95 -8.61 -2.00
N ARG A 36 -0.76 -9.34 -3.11
CA ARG A 36 0.21 -10.45 -3.17
C ARG A 36 1.65 -9.99 -2.95
N LEU A 37 2.04 -8.88 -3.60
CA LEU A 37 3.37 -8.30 -3.43
C LEU A 37 3.63 -7.89 -1.98
N ILE A 38 2.67 -7.22 -1.34
CA ILE A 38 2.75 -6.83 0.08
C ILE A 38 2.98 -8.06 0.97
N LEU A 39 2.25 -9.16 0.76
CA LEU A 39 2.41 -10.38 1.54
C LEU A 39 3.78 -11.04 1.33
N LEU A 40 4.29 -11.06 0.10
CA LEU A 40 5.63 -11.58 -0.21
C LEU A 40 6.72 -10.75 0.47
N LEU A 41 6.62 -9.42 0.41
CA LEU A 41 7.56 -8.51 1.07
C LEU A 41 7.46 -8.63 2.60
N ALA A 42 6.25 -8.77 3.15
CA ALA A 42 6.06 -8.97 4.57
C ALA A 42 6.73 -10.27 5.07
N ASN A 43 6.59 -11.35 4.30
CA ASN A 43 7.29 -12.60 4.58
C ASN A 43 8.81 -12.45 4.48
N HIS A 44 9.31 -11.71 3.50
CA HIS A 44 10.75 -11.44 3.37
C HIS A 44 11.31 -10.62 4.53
N ILE A 45 10.56 -9.63 5.03
CA ILE A 45 10.95 -8.80 6.18
C ILE A 45 10.98 -9.61 7.48
N GLY A 46 9.98 -10.48 7.72
CA GLY A 46 9.94 -11.40 8.87
C GLY A 46 9.77 -10.77 10.26
N ASP A 47 9.94 -9.45 10.40
CA ASP A 47 9.81 -8.71 11.67
C ASP A 47 8.42 -8.10 11.83
N ALA A 48 7.61 -8.68 12.71
CA ALA A 48 6.25 -8.21 12.99
C ALA A 48 6.19 -6.80 13.63
N GLY A 49 7.25 -6.34 14.29
CA GLY A 49 7.35 -4.97 14.82
C GLY A 49 7.51 -3.96 13.68
N VAL A 50 8.40 -4.24 12.73
CA VAL A 50 8.58 -3.42 11.52
C VAL A 50 7.29 -3.36 10.70
N LEU A 51 6.62 -4.50 10.52
CA LEU A 51 5.36 -4.56 9.77
C LEU A 51 4.23 -3.76 10.43
N ARG A 52 4.12 -3.80 11.77
CA ARG A 52 3.14 -2.97 12.51
C ARG A 52 3.44 -1.49 12.35
N GLU A 53 4.70 -1.08 12.48
CA GLU A 53 5.09 0.32 12.29
C GLU A 53 4.76 0.80 10.85
N ALA A 54 5.02 -0.04 9.85
CA ALA A 54 4.67 0.24 8.46
C ALA A 54 3.15 0.41 8.25
N LEU A 55 2.32 -0.45 8.87
CA LEU A 55 0.86 -0.36 8.78
C LEU A 55 0.33 0.94 9.41
N GLU A 56 0.80 1.30 10.60
CA GLU A 56 0.39 2.54 11.27
C GLU A 56 0.74 3.77 10.43
N ARG A 57 1.97 3.82 9.90
CA ARG A 57 2.41 4.92 9.02
C ARG A 57 1.64 4.97 7.71
N ALA A 58 1.36 3.82 7.08
CA ALA A 58 0.59 3.76 5.84
C ALA A 58 -0.87 4.21 6.02
N ARG A 59 -1.44 4.03 7.22
CA ARG A 59 -2.80 4.46 7.55
C ARG A 59 -2.87 5.93 7.99
N ALA A 60 -1.78 6.50 8.49
CA ALA A 60 -1.73 7.88 8.95
C ALA A 60 -2.13 8.85 7.82
N GLY A 61 -3.06 9.77 8.11
CA GLY A 61 -3.55 10.77 7.15
C GLY A 61 -4.61 10.27 6.16
N ILE A 62 -4.90 8.96 6.12
CA ILE A 62 -5.99 8.43 5.31
C ILE A 62 -7.28 8.47 6.13
N VAL A 63 -8.19 9.36 5.74
CA VAL A 63 -9.54 9.42 6.30
C VAL A 63 -10.34 8.25 5.70
N PRO A 64 -10.86 7.31 6.52
CA PRO A 64 -11.77 6.29 6.02
C PRO A 64 -12.96 7.00 5.35
N ALA A 65 -13.39 6.53 4.19
CA ALA A 65 -14.55 7.07 3.47
C ALA A 65 -15.90 6.78 4.17
N GLY A 66 -15.92 6.75 5.51
CA GLY A 66 -17.03 6.28 6.32
C GLY A 66 -18.32 7.06 6.08
N GLY A 67 -19.34 6.33 5.62
CA GLY A 67 -20.77 6.54 5.85
C GLY A 67 -21.34 7.85 5.33
N ASP A 68 -22.09 7.75 4.22
CA ASP A 68 -23.02 8.74 3.68
C ASP A 68 -23.59 9.72 4.74
N ASP A 69 -22.91 10.85 4.93
CA ASP A 69 -23.38 12.01 5.72
C ASP A 69 -24.49 12.79 4.94
N THR A 70 -25.03 12.20 3.88
CA THR A 70 -26.13 12.77 3.06
C THR A 70 -27.50 12.68 3.73
N MET A 71 -27.63 12.03 4.90
CA MET A 71 -28.85 12.02 5.72
C MET A 71 -28.78 13.00 6.90
N ARG A 72 -28.33 14.25 6.69
CA ARG A 72 -28.50 15.36 7.66
C ARG A 72 -29.03 16.64 7.02
N VAL A 73 -29.98 16.53 6.09
CA VAL A 73 -30.79 17.67 5.65
C VAL A 73 -32.26 17.30 5.63
N ARG A 74 -32.87 17.19 6.83
CA ARG A 74 -34.32 17.33 7.04
C ARG A 74 -34.56 17.78 8.48
N ASP A 75 -34.47 19.07 8.71
CA ASP A 75 -35.22 19.80 9.73
C ASP A 75 -35.86 21.03 9.05
#